data_AF-A0A4Q1TBH3-F1
#
_entry.id   AF-A0A4Q1TBH3-F1
#
_cell.length_a   1.000
_cell.length_b   1.000
_cell.length_c   1.000
_cell.angle_alpha   90.00
_cell.angle_beta   90.00
_cell.angle_gamma   90.00
#
_symmetry.space_group_name_H-M   'P 1'
#
loop_
_entity.id
_entity.type
_entity.pdbx_description
1 polymer ?
#
loop_
_entity_poly.entity_id
_entity_poly.type
_entity_poly.pdbx_seq_one_letter_code
_entity_poly.pdbx_strand_id
1 'polypeptide(L)'
;MSNLDDLIICTNPTRRDVKKIYGQERYARGVILKNGDVIVWNGEVMHSKVMPYMPESGLHFSIFKDKLEVCWQFESWQDVQERLKQAKKYFDILDYPEDGEVVMDTMFYTHTKKKFPEIRYKELFEEGYELGPIEE
;
A
#
# COMPACT_ATOMS: atom_id res chain seq x y z
N MET A 1 3.79 6.17 -25.09
CA MET A 1 4.04 7.55 -24.63
C MET A 1 4.33 7.49 -23.13
N SER A 2 5.40 8.16 -22.70
CA SER A 2 6.01 8.06 -21.37
C SER A 2 5.00 8.49 -20.29
N ASN A 3 4.68 7.59 -19.36
CA ASN A 3 3.85 7.90 -18.18
C ASN A 3 4.74 8.32 -17.00
N LEU A 4 6.02 8.62 -17.27
CA LEU A 4 6.99 9.08 -16.26
C LEU A 4 7.11 10.60 -16.23
N ASP A 5 6.68 11.29 -17.29
CA ASP A 5 6.80 12.75 -17.40
C ASP A 5 5.91 13.45 -16.34
N ASP A 6 4.86 12.75 -15.89
CA ASP A 6 3.95 13.15 -14.81
C ASP A 6 4.21 12.41 -13.49
N LEU A 7 5.37 11.74 -13.34
CA LEU A 7 5.69 11.00 -12.12
C LEU A 7 5.96 11.96 -10.97
N ILE A 8 5.15 11.86 -9.93
CA ILE A 8 5.36 12.53 -8.66
C ILE A 8 5.63 11.45 -7.63
N ILE A 9 6.85 11.40 -7.12
CA ILE A 9 7.30 10.40 -6.13
C ILE A 9 7.79 11.10 -4.86
N CYS A 10 7.42 10.56 -3.71
CA CYS A 10 7.80 11.07 -2.41
C CYS A 10 8.12 9.90 -1.47
N THR A 11 9.23 10.02 -0.74
CA THR A 11 9.56 9.12 0.37
C THR A 11 9.10 9.75 1.67
N ASN A 12 8.39 9.00 2.50
CA ASN A 12 7.83 9.42 3.78
C ASN A 12 6.97 10.70 3.62
N PRO A 13 5.83 10.59 2.90
CA PRO A 13 5.07 11.74 2.46
C PRO A 13 4.63 12.63 3.62
N THR A 14 4.58 13.94 3.37
CA THR A 14 3.97 14.92 4.27
C THR A 14 2.59 15.33 3.74
N ARG A 15 1.80 16.03 4.56
CA ARG A 15 0.51 16.60 4.13
C ARG A 15 0.60 17.50 2.90
N ARG A 16 1.77 18.10 2.62
CA ARG A 16 1.98 18.93 1.42
C ARG A 16 2.17 18.08 0.16
N ASP A 17 2.74 16.90 0.30
CA ASP A 17 3.01 15.99 -0.81
C ASP A 17 1.74 15.30 -1.30
N VAL A 18 0.79 15.06 -0.39
CA VAL A 18 -0.53 14.49 -0.69
C VAL A 18 -1.24 15.23 -1.82
N LYS A 19 -1.18 16.57 -1.83
CA LYS A 19 -1.80 17.42 -2.88
C LYS A 19 -1.15 17.27 -4.26
N LYS A 20 0.07 16.74 -4.31
CA LYS A 20 0.80 16.47 -5.54
C LYS A 20 0.57 15.03 -6.00
N ILE A 21 0.52 14.09 -5.05
CA ILE A 21 0.28 12.68 -5.30
C ILE A 21 -1.16 12.45 -5.79
N TYR A 22 -2.14 13.02 -5.10
CA TYR A 22 -3.53 12.97 -5.51
C TYR A 22 -3.80 14.03 -6.57
N GLY A 23 -4.14 13.57 -7.77
CA GLY A 23 -4.60 14.41 -8.86
C GLY A 23 -6.09 14.72 -8.72
N GLN A 24 -6.87 14.41 -9.76
CA GLN A 24 -8.33 14.56 -9.72
C GLN A 24 -9.01 13.54 -8.82
N GLU A 25 -8.47 12.32 -8.79
CA GLU A 25 -8.95 11.26 -7.91
C GLU A 25 -7.95 10.98 -6.80
N ARG A 26 -8.50 10.43 -5.72
CA ARG A 26 -7.73 9.94 -4.59
C ARG A 26 -7.12 8.59 -4.93
N TYR A 27 -6.09 8.65 -5.78
CA TYR A 27 -5.40 7.48 -6.27
C TYR A 27 -3.90 7.60 -6.06
N ALA A 28 -3.35 6.70 -5.23
CA ALA A 28 -1.92 6.60 -4.98
C ALA A 28 -1.47 5.15 -5.11
N ARG A 29 -0.20 4.98 -5.44
CA ARG A 29 0.51 3.70 -5.38
C ARG A 29 1.75 3.88 -4.55
N GLY A 30 2.24 2.80 -3.96
CA GLY A 30 3.41 2.88 -3.13
C GLY A 30 4.06 1.55 -2.82
N VAL A 31 5.15 1.65 -2.06
CA VAL A 31 5.91 0.55 -1.49
C VAL A 31 6.22 0.87 -0.03
N ILE A 32 6.00 -0.09 0.86
CA ILE A 32 6.46 -0.05 2.26
C ILE A 32 7.76 -0.85 2.36
N LEU A 33 8.85 -0.15 2.62
CA LEU A 33 10.19 -0.71 2.74
C LEU A 33 10.34 -1.47 4.07
N LYS A 34 11.38 -2.31 4.16
CA LYS A 34 11.61 -3.16 5.36
C LYS A 34 11.92 -2.33 6.61
N ASN A 35 12.48 -1.14 6.42
CA ASN A 35 12.83 -0.20 7.49
C ASN A 35 11.62 0.66 7.95
N GLY A 36 10.43 0.45 7.36
CA GLY A 36 9.21 1.21 7.67
C GLY A 36 9.06 2.50 6.87
N ASP A 37 10.02 2.85 6.00
CA ASP A 37 9.86 3.98 5.07
C ASP A 37 8.80 3.65 4.02
N VAL A 38 8.08 4.68 3.59
CA VAL A 38 7.00 4.54 2.60
C VAL A 38 7.30 5.43 1.41
N ILE A 39 7.47 4.81 0.24
CA ILE A 39 7.60 5.52 -1.02
C ILE A 39 6.23 5.52 -1.71
N VAL A 40 5.74 6.70 -2.07
CA VAL A 40 4.41 6.89 -2.66
C VAL A 40 4.53 7.71 -3.93
N TRP A 41 3.69 7.39 -4.90
CA TRP A 41 3.55 8.18 -6.12
C TRP A 41 2.10 8.23 -6.60
N ASN A 42 1.84 9.08 -7.60
CA ASN A 42 0.53 9.21 -8.23
C ASN A 42 0.06 7.89 -8.84
N GLY A 43 -1.18 7.49 -8.53
CA GLY A 43 -1.68 6.14 -8.84
C GLY A 43 -1.76 5.79 -10.33
N GLU A 44 -1.78 6.80 -11.21
CA GLU A 44 -1.78 6.63 -12.67
C GLU A 44 -0.51 5.94 -13.20
N VAL A 45 0.61 6.05 -12.47
CA VAL A 45 1.86 5.41 -12.87
C VAL A 45 1.94 4.01 -12.26
N MET A 46 1.86 3.00 -13.11
CA MET A 46 1.95 1.58 -12.71
C MET A 46 3.27 1.26 -11.98
N HIS A 47 3.20 0.36 -10.98
CA HIS A 47 4.38 -0.16 -10.26
C HIS A 47 5.49 -0.60 -11.22
N SER A 48 5.17 -1.33 -12.30
CA SER A 48 6.15 -1.81 -13.29
C SER A 48 6.99 -0.73 -13.95
N LYS A 49 6.52 0.53 -13.98
CA LYS A 49 7.27 1.67 -14.52
C LYS A 49 8.18 2.31 -13.48
N VAL A 50 7.82 2.26 -12.20
CA VAL A 50 8.59 2.91 -11.12
C VAL A 50 9.64 1.96 -10.53
N MET A 51 9.31 0.66 -10.40
CA MET A 51 10.18 -0.34 -9.77
C MET A 51 11.61 -0.42 -10.31
N PRO A 52 11.89 -0.29 -11.63
CA PRO A 52 13.26 -0.30 -12.14
C PRO A 52 14.15 0.84 -11.60
N TYR A 53 13.55 1.87 -11.01
CA TYR A 53 14.24 3.04 -10.46
C TYR A 53 14.27 3.05 -8.92
N MET A 54 13.68 2.05 -8.28
CA MET A 54 13.65 1.96 -6.81
C MET A 54 14.94 1.32 -6.28
N PRO A 55 15.50 1.84 -5.17
CA PRO A 55 16.72 1.30 -4.57
C PRO A 55 16.52 -0.09 -3.95
N GLU A 56 15.28 -0.42 -3.57
CA GLU A 56 14.92 -1.65 -2.87
C GLU A 56 13.45 -2.00 -3.14
N SER A 57 13.15 -3.31 -3.02
CA SER A 57 11.78 -3.83 -3.09
C SER A 57 11.13 -3.81 -1.71
N GLY A 58 9.81 -3.76 -1.68
CA GLY A 58 9.04 -3.82 -0.45
C GLY A 58 7.61 -4.27 -0.68
N LEU A 59 6.75 -4.06 0.32
CA LEU A 59 5.35 -4.42 0.25
C LEU A 59 4.61 -3.40 -0.61
N HIS A 60 4.13 -3.82 -1.77
CA HIS A 60 3.45 -2.93 -2.71
C HIS A 60 2.03 -2.68 -2.27
N PHE A 61 1.56 -1.45 -2.44
CA PHE A 61 0.17 -1.10 -2.19
C PHE A 61 -0.37 -0.11 -3.22
N SER A 62 -1.70 -0.01 -3.25
CA SER A 62 -2.41 1.09 -3.90
C SER A 62 -3.59 1.54 -3.03
N ILE A 63 -3.86 2.84 -3.03
CA ILE A 63 -5.02 3.44 -2.38
C ILE A 63 -5.89 4.00 -3.50
N PHE A 64 -7.09 3.48 -3.66
CA PHE A 64 -8.10 4.04 -4.56
C PHE A 64 -9.35 4.36 -3.75
N LYS A 65 -9.61 5.66 -3.55
CA LYS A 65 -10.69 6.17 -2.69
C LYS A 65 -10.55 5.64 -1.26
N ASP A 66 -11.44 4.74 -0.85
CA ASP A 66 -11.54 4.11 0.47
C ASP A 66 -11.02 2.67 0.49
N LYS A 67 -10.42 2.19 -0.60
CA LYS A 67 -9.80 0.86 -0.69
C LYS A 67 -8.27 0.95 -0.65
N LEU A 68 -7.64 0.24 0.28
CA LEU A 68 -6.20 -0.05 0.32
C LEU A 68 -5.98 -1.49 -0.17
N GLU A 69 -5.42 -1.62 -1.36
CA GLU A 69 -4.99 -2.90 -1.91
C GLU A 69 -3.51 -3.13 -1.60
N VAL A 70 -3.17 -4.28 -1.05
CA VAL A 70 -1.81 -4.69 -0.68
C VAL A 70 -1.44 -5.93 -1.48
N CYS A 71 -0.38 -5.85 -2.29
CA CYS A 71 0.06 -6.95 -3.13
C CYS A 71 1.09 -7.81 -2.39
N TRP A 72 0.68 -9.02 -2.02
CA TRP A 72 1.51 -9.95 -1.27
C TRP A 72 2.59 -10.60 -2.14
N GLN A 73 3.79 -10.79 -1.58
CA GLN A 73 4.98 -11.31 -2.27
C GLN A 73 5.69 -12.41 -1.45
N PHE A 74 4.91 -13.39 -0.95
CA PHE A 74 5.42 -14.53 -0.14
C PHE A 74 6.03 -14.18 1.22
N GLU A 75 5.81 -12.96 1.72
CA GLU A 75 6.21 -12.56 3.08
C GLU A 75 5.28 -13.22 4.13
N SER A 76 5.72 -13.36 5.38
CA SER A 76 4.82 -13.86 6.42
C SER A 76 3.69 -12.84 6.65
N TRP A 77 2.48 -13.29 7.02
CA TRP A 77 1.37 -12.36 7.29
C TRP A 77 1.67 -11.43 8.47
N GLN A 78 2.43 -11.93 9.44
CA GLN A 78 2.96 -11.13 10.55
C GLN A 78 3.86 -10.00 10.04
N ASP A 79 4.79 -10.27 9.12
CA ASP A 79 5.64 -9.22 8.53
C ASP A 79 4.84 -8.20 7.73
N VAL A 80 3.83 -8.65 6.98
CA VAL A 80 2.92 -7.77 6.23
C VAL A 80 2.17 -6.85 7.19
N GLN A 81 1.58 -7.40 8.26
CA GLN A 81 0.85 -6.63 9.25
C GLN A 81 1.75 -5.64 10.00
N GLU A 82 2.95 -6.05 10.40
CA GLU A 82 3.91 -5.16 11.08
C GLU A 82 4.34 -4.00 10.18
N ARG A 83 4.55 -4.23 8.87
CA ARG A 83 4.81 -3.14 7.92
C ARG A 83 3.63 -2.18 7.79
N LEU A 84 2.40 -2.70 7.70
CA LEU A 84 1.20 -1.87 7.67
C LEU A 84 1.06 -1.03 8.94
N LYS A 85 1.40 -1.62 10.11
CA LYS A 85 1.40 -0.93 11.39
C LYS A 85 2.43 0.20 11.44
N GLN A 86 3.67 -0.08 11.03
CA GLN A 86 4.75 0.91 10.97
C GLN A 86 4.42 2.07 10.00
N ALA A 87 3.74 1.74 8.90
CA ALA A 87 3.33 2.71 7.88
C ALA A 87 2.10 3.55 8.27
N LYS A 88 1.43 3.29 9.40
CA LYS A 88 0.17 3.94 9.78
C LYS A 88 0.21 5.46 9.65
N LYS A 89 1.23 6.09 10.22
CA LYS A 89 1.37 7.56 10.19
C LYS A 89 1.38 8.12 8.77
N TYR A 90 1.87 7.35 7.78
CA TYR A 90 1.90 7.77 6.38
C TYR A 90 0.55 7.56 5.71
N PHE A 91 -0.17 6.48 6.03
CA PHE A 91 -1.55 6.29 5.59
C PHE A 91 -2.49 7.36 6.17
N ASP A 92 -2.29 7.75 7.44
CA ASP A 92 -3.00 8.88 8.05
C ASP A 92 -2.67 10.20 7.34
N ILE A 93 -1.42 10.40 6.90
CA ILE A 93 -1.03 11.57 6.09
C ILE A 93 -1.70 11.54 4.72
N LEU A 94 -1.76 10.36 4.09
CA LEU A 94 -2.50 10.11 2.85
C LEU A 94 -4.02 10.13 3.06
N ASP A 95 -4.50 10.52 4.25
CA ASP A 95 -5.91 10.69 4.61
C ASP A 95 -6.71 9.37 4.62
N TYR A 96 -6.05 8.20 4.66
CA TYR A 96 -6.71 6.89 4.50
C TYR A 96 -7.72 6.64 5.63
N PRO A 97 -9.02 6.43 5.31
CA PRO A 97 -10.04 6.37 6.33
C PRO A 97 -9.87 5.12 7.21
N GLU A 98 -10.13 5.26 8.50
CA GLU A 98 -10.07 4.16 9.47
C GLU A 98 -11.06 3.02 9.15
N ASP A 99 -12.19 3.36 8.54
CA ASP A 99 -13.19 2.39 8.06
C ASP A 99 -12.94 1.93 6.60
N GLY A 100 -11.84 2.36 5.99
CA GLY A 100 -11.44 1.96 4.64
C GLY A 100 -11.22 0.45 4.52
N GLU A 101 -11.56 -0.10 3.36
CA GLU A 101 -11.43 -1.53 3.05
C GLU A 101 -9.97 -1.90 2.76
N VAL A 102 -9.44 -2.88 3.47
CA VAL A 102 -8.12 -3.44 3.20
C VAL A 102 -8.28 -4.75 2.43
N VAL A 103 -7.70 -4.81 1.22
CA VAL A 103 -7.73 -5.99 0.36
C VAL A 103 -6.33 -6.53 0.16
N MET A 104 -6.15 -7.81 0.42
CA MET A 104 -4.91 -8.53 0.12
C MET A 104 -5.00 -9.13 -1.29
N ASP A 105 -4.23 -8.60 -2.23
CA ASP A 105 -4.04 -9.21 -3.54
C ASP A 105 -2.89 -10.20 -3.47
N THR A 106 -3.24 -11.49 -3.42
CA THR A 106 -2.26 -12.57 -3.46
C THR A 106 -1.95 -13.02 -4.89
N MET A 107 -2.78 -12.69 -5.87
CA MET A 107 -2.65 -13.21 -7.24
C MET A 107 -1.60 -12.47 -8.07
N PHE A 108 -1.44 -11.16 -7.86
CA PHE A 108 -0.65 -10.31 -8.75
C PHE A 108 0.79 -10.78 -8.92
N TYR A 109 1.51 -11.03 -7.81
CA TYR A 109 2.92 -11.45 -7.83
C TYR A 109 3.10 -12.96 -7.66
N THR A 110 2.23 -13.62 -6.91
CA THR A 110 2.45 -15.03 -6.53
C THR A 110 1.67 -16.02 -7.38
N HIS A 111 0.71 -15.54 -8.19
CA HIS A 111 -0.27 -16.38 -8.90
C HIS A 111 -1.00 -17.38 -7.98
N THR A 112 -1.06 -17.08 -6.68
CA THR A 112 -1.76 -17.88 -5.67
C THR A 112 -2.99 -17.14 -5.20
N LYS A 113 -4.16 -17.80 -5.20
CA LYS A 113 -5.40 -17.21 -4.70
C LYS A 113 -5.63 -17.63 -3.26
N LYS A 114 -5.56 -16.68 -2.33
CA LYS A 114 -5.99 -16.86 -0.94
C LYS A 114 -7.21 -15.98 -0.68
N LYS A 115 -8.12 -16.45 0.18
CA LYS A 115 -9.29 -15.68 0.60
C LYS A 115 -9.01 -15.04 1.94
N PHE A 116 -9.33 -13.76 2.08
CA PHE A 116 -9.25 -13.03 3.34
C PHE A 116 -10.66 -12.69 3.83
N PRO A 117 -10.85 -12.53 5.15
CA PRO A 117 -12.06 -11.88 5.65
C PRO A 117 -12.16 -10.45 5.09
N GLU A 118 -13.33 -9.82 5.22
CA GLU A 118 -13.41 -8.37 5.06
C GLU A 118 -12.63 -7.70 6.19
N ILE A 119 -11.73 -6.76 5.85
CA ILE A 119 -10.86 -6.09 6.80
C ILE A 119 -11.07 -4.59 6.68
N ARG A 120 -11.36 -3.95 7.81
CA ARG A 120 -11.34 -2.49 7.97
C ARG A 120 -9.98 -2.06 8.46
N TYR A 121 -9.51 -0.92 7.98
CA TYR A 121 -8.16 -0.45 8.26
C TYR A 121 -7.85 -0.38 9.76
N LYS A 122 -8.79 0.09 10.58
CA LYS A 122 -8.65 0.16 12.03
C LYS A 122 -8.43 -1.20 12.71
N GLU A 123 -8.98 -2.29 12.17
CA GLU A 123 -8.91 -3.63 12.76
C GLU A 123 -7.46 -4.15 12.78
N LEU A 124 -6.62 -3.75 11.81
CA LEU A 124 -5.20 -4.12 11.77
C LEU A 124 -4.42 -3.68 13.02
N PHE A 125 -4.95 -2.73 13.77
CA PHE A 125 -4.36 -2.10 14.96
C PHE A 125 -5.01 -2.54 16.27
N GLU A 126 -6.06 -3.35 16.21
CA GLU A 126 -6.74 -3.84 17.41
C GLU A 126 -5.85 -4.86 18.13
N GLU A 127 -5.94 -4.86 19.47
CA GLU A 127 -5.19 -5.79 20.30
C GLU A 127 -5.64 -7.23 20.02
N GLY A 128 -4.69 -8.10 19.68
CA GLY A 128 -4.96 -9.51 19.37
C GLY A 128 -5.42 -9.78 17.94
N TYR A 129 -5.56 -8.77 17.07
CA TYR A 129 -5.84 -8.99 15.66
C TYR A 129 -4.61 -9.58 14.94
N GLU A 130 -4.82 -10.68 14.22
CA GLU A 130 -3.80 -11.34 13.39
C GLU A 130 -4.24 -11.35 11.93
N LEU A 131 -3.45 -10.73 11.05
CA LEU A 131 -3.70 -10.77 9.61
C LEU A 131 -3.46 -12.20 9.10
N GLY A 132 -4.41 -12.73 8.33
CA GLY A 132 -4.26 -14.04 7.69
C GLY A 132 -5.45 -14.40 6.80
N PRO A 133 -5.27 -15.37 5.89
CA PRO A 133 -6.35 -15.89 5.07
C PRO A 133 -7.34 -16.72 5.90
N ILE A 134 -8.56 -16.90 5.39
CA ILE A 134 -9.63 -17.72 6.02
C ILE A 134 -9.25 -19.22 5.99
N GLU A 135 -8.50 -19.64 4.98
CA GLU A 135 -8.07 -21.03 4.75
C GLU A 135 -6.55 -21.00 4.45
N GLU A 136 -5.78 -21.91 5.07
CA GLU A 136 -4.32 -22.02 4.90
C GLU A 136 -3.91 -22.49 3.49
#